data_AF-A0A7S6URP3-F1
#
_entry.id   AF-A0A7S6URP3-F1
#
_cell.length_a   1.000
_cell.length_b   1.000
_cell.length_c   1.000
_cell.angle_alpha   90.00
_cell.angle_beta   90.00
_cell.angle_gamma   90.00
#
_symmetry.space_group_name_H-M   'P 1'
#
loop_
_entity.id
_entity.type
_entity.pdbx_description
1 polymer ?
#
loop_
_entity_poly.entity_id
_entity_poly.type
_entity_poly.pdbx_seq_one_letter_code
_entity_poly.pdbx_strand_id
1 'polypeptide(L)'
;MTISRILLPATFAAALAACSPSATDTTTTTTAADTPSAATADPQQAFFDRLTALCGKAFEGSVLTDRPVSDGPDPFRDQTLTMHVRECSDREIRIPFNVGDNYSRTWVLTRTGDGLRLKHDHRLEDGSDDPVTMYGGETANPGSANRQEFPVDSFSQAMFTREGMDVSNTNVWAIEIEPEKQFVYELARTGEDRMFRVGFDLTRPIATPPAPWGGEAVVEAGDAEKSGTAAD
;
A
#
# COMPACT_ATOMS: atom_id res chain seq x y z
N MET A 1 87.39 34.59 32.61
CA MET A 1 87.48 33.42 33.51
C MET A 1 87.00 33.90 34.86
N THR A 2 85.90 33.45 35.46
CA THR A 2 85.26 32.13 35.46
C THR A 2 83.76 32.32 35.76
N ILE A 3 82.92 31.49 35.14
CA ILE A 3 81.46 31.45 35.27
C ILE A 3 81.06 30.79 36.59
N SER A 4 80.02 31.28 37.27
CA SER A 4 79.11 30.39 38.01
C SER A 4 77.73 31.02 38.18
N ARG A 5 76.71 30.36 37.61
CA ARG A 5 75.27 30.64 37.75
C ARG A 5 74.71 29.69 38.80
N ILE A 6 73.94 30.16 39.79
CA ILE A 6 72.95 29.32 40.49
C ILE A 6 71.68 30.14 40.78
N LEU A 7 70.55 29.44 40.62
CA LEU A 7 69.16 29.87 40.52
C LEU A 7 68.56 30.50 41.80
N LEU A 8 67.62 31.43 41.59
CA LEU A 8 66.67 31.97 42.59
C LEU A 8 65.51 30.99 42.84
N PRO A 9 64.97 30.96 44.08
CA PRO A 9 63.57 30.69 44.32
C PRO A 9 62.83 31.99 44.72
N ALA A 10 61.71 32.26 44.05
CA ALA A 10 60.79 33.35 44.39
C ALA A 10 59.74 32.83 45.38
N THR A 11 59.80 33.29 46.63
CA THR A 11 58.76 33.08 47.64
C THR A 11 57.75 34.23 47.63
N PHE A 12 56.48 33.85 47.46
CA PHE A 12 55.27 34.64 47.57
C PHE A 12 54.99 35.03 49.02
N ALA A 13 54.61 36.29 49.26
CA ALA A 13 53.82 36.69 50.42
C ALA A 13 52.99 37.94 50.06
N ALA A 14 51.67 37.78 49.95
CA ALA A 14 50.72 38.89 49.91
C ALA A 14 49.48 38.51 50.74
N ALA A 15 49.08 39.47 51.58
CA ALA A 15 48.14 39.33 52.67
C ALA A 15 46.71 39.75 52.31
N LEU A 16 45.78 39.36 53.19
CA LEU A 16 44.53 40.03 53.57
C LEU A 16 43.49 40.39 52.48
N ALA A 17 42.29 39.83 52.62
CA ALA A 17 41.05 40.62 52.82
C ALA A 17 39.83 39.69 52.88
N ALA A 18 39.01 39.88 53.91
CA ALA A 18 37.67 39.32 54.02
C ALA A 18 36.69 40.06 53.11
N CYS A 19 35.77 39.34 52.46
CA CYS A 19 34.48 39.85 51.98
C CYS A 19 33.50 38.67 51.85
N SER A 20 32.35 38.79 52.52
CA SER A 20 31.20 37.90 52.38
C SER A 20 30.64 37.93 50.96
N PRO A 21 30.14 36.81 50.41
CA PRO A 21 29.24 36.86 49.27
C PRO A 21 27.77 36.81 49.72
N SER A 22 27.05 37.83 49.25
CA SER A 22 25.60 37.95 49.18
C SER A 22 24.96 36.77 48.44
N ALA A 23 23.71 36.49 48.78
CA ALA A 23 22.83 35.55 48.10
C ALA A 23 22.74 35.85 46.60
N THR A 24 22.87 34.80 45.78
CA THR A 24 22.60 34.83 44.34
C THR A 24 21.36 33.98 44.06
N ASP A 25 20.38 34.61 43.42
CA ASP A 25 19.16 34.01 42.92
C ASP A 25 19.46 32.80 42.02
N THR A 26 18.83 31.68 42.34
CA THR A 26 18.78 30.51 41.46
C THR A 26 17.70 30.74 40.42
N THR A 27 18.08 31.29 39.27
CA THR A 27 17.23 31.24 38.08
C THR A 27 17.26 29.82 37.54
N THR A 28 16.28 29.02 37.93
CA THR A 28 16.00 27.72 37.33
C THR A 28 15.55 27.95 35.89
N THR A 29 16.48 27.80 34.94
CA THR A 29 16.14 27.65 33.52
C THR A 29 15.42 26.32 33.36
N THR A 30 14.09 26.36 33.34
CA THR A 30 13.26 25.23 32.92
C THR A 30 13.54 24.97 31.44
N THR A 31 14.37 23.97 31.14
CA THR A 31 14.43 23.36 29.82
C THR A 31 13.07 22.75 29.54
N ALA A 32 12.30 23.39 28.66
CA ALA A 32 11.09 22.79 28.10
C ALA A 32 11.49 21.47 27.44
N ALA A 33 10.99 20.36 27.98
CA ALA A 33 11.13 19.06 27.37
C ALA A 33 10.42 19.10 26.01
N ASP A 34 11.22 18.97 24.94
CA ASP A 34 10.73 18.79 23.59
C ASP A 34 9.99 17.45 23.57
N THR A 35 8.67 17.52 23.68
CA THR A 35 7.81 16.34 23.54
C THR A 35 7.86 15.97 22.08
N PRO A 36 8.24 14.73 21.70
CA PRO A 36 8.21 14.33 20.31
C PRO A 36 6.79 14.54 19.80
N SER A 37 6.61 15.49 18.89
CA SER A 37 5.37 15.64 18.15
C SER A 37 5.15 14.29 17.47
N ALA A 38 4.12 13.56 17.88
CA ALA A 38 3.70 12.34 17.21
C ALA A 38 3.37 12.75 15.78
N ALA A 39 4.31 12.53 14.86
CA ALA A 39 4.11 12.78 13.45
C ALA A 39 2.83 12.06 13.05
N THR A 40 1.82 12.82 12.60
CA THR A 40 0.60 12.25 12.06
C THR A 40 1.01 11.20 11.03
N ALA A 41 0.65 9.93 11.26
CA ALA A 41 1.04 8.84 10.38
C ALA A 41 0.63 9.17 8.94
N ASP A 42 1.55 9.01 7.99
CA ASP A 42 1.29 9.20 6.56
C ASP A 42 0.04 8.38 6.16
N PRO A 43 -1.02 9.01 5.64
CA PRO A 43 -2.24 8.30 5.26
C PRO A 43 -1.99 7.18 4.25
N GLN A 44 -1.04 7.34 3.33
CA GLN A 44 -0.74 6.33 2.31
C GLN A 44 0.03 5.15 2.90
N GLN A 45 0.94 5.42 3.83
CA GLN A 45 1.58 4.37 4.64
C GLN A 45 0.53 3.55 5.39
N ALA A 46 -0.36 4.22 6.13
CA ALA A 46 -1.40 3.55 6.90
C ALA A 46 -2.38 2.74 6.01
N PHE A 47 -2.71 3.26 4.83
CA PHE A 47 -3.52 2.57 3.83
C PHE A 47 -2.83 1.30 3.31
N PHE A 48 -1.56 1.40 2.92
CA PHE A 48 -0.80 0.27 2.41
C PHE A 48 -0.60 -0.80 3.48
N ASP A 49 -0.32 -0.42 4.73
CA ASP A 49 -0.18 -1.37 5.84
C ASP A 49 -1.47 -2.14 6.11
N ARG A 50 -2.64 -1.50 5.95
CA ARG A 50 -3.93 -2.19 6.05
C ARG A 50 -4.15 -3.22 4.95
N LEU A 51 -3.69 -2.96 3.73
CA LEU A 51 -3.71 -3.96 2.67
C LEU A 51 -2.73 -5.10 2.95
N THR A 52 -1.52 -4.78 3.39
CA THR A 52 -0.52 -5.78 3.76
C THR A 52 -1.03 -6.70 4.86
N ALA A 53 -1.82 -6.19 5.82
CA ALA A 53 -2.44 -7.01 6.87
C ALA A 53 -3.44 -8.06 6.35
N LEU A 54 -3.90 -7.94 5.09
CA LEU A 54 -4.77 -8.90 4.44
C LEU A 54 -3.99 -9.97 3.64
N CYS A 55 -2.65 -9.92 3.61
CA CYS A 55 -1.85 -10.82 2.79
C CYS A 55 -2.14 -12.30 3.06
N GLY A 56 -2.25 -13.08 1.97
CA GLY A 56 -2.61 -14.49 1.96
C GLY A 56 -4.11 -14.77 2.15
N LYS A 57 -4.95 -13.76 2.41
CA LYS A 57 -6.39 -13.93 2.63
C LYS A 57 -7.18 -13.70 1.35
N ALA A 58 -8.23 -14.50 1.18
CA ALA A 58 -9.21 -14.34 0.12
C ALA A 58 -10.60 -14.07 0.70
N PHE A 59 -11.42 -13.36 -0.07
CA PHE A 59 -12.74 -12.92 0.36
C PHE A 59 -13.72 -12.96 -0.82
N GLU A 60 -14.96 -13.34 -0.52
CA GLU A 60 -16.06 -13.24 -1.47
C GLU A 60 -16.63 -11.82 -1.48
N GLY A 61 -17.13 -11.39 -2.64
CA GLY A 61 -17.68 -10.07 -2.85
C GLY A 61 -18.95 -10.04 -3.69
N SER A 62 -19.46 -8.82 -3.87
CA SER A 62 -20.67 -8.55 -4.64
C SER A 62 -20.59 -7.16 -5.28
N VAL A 63 -21.30 -6.96 -6.39
CA VAL A 63 -21.49 -5.63 -6.97
C VAL A 63 -22.31 -4.77 -6.01
N LEU A 64 -21.74 -3.66 -5.56
CA LEU A 64 -22.42 -2.67 -4.71
C LEU A 64 -23.12 -1.59 -5.55
N THR A 65 -22.55 -1.25 -6.70
CA THR A 65 -23.09 -0.23 -7.60
C THR A 65 -22.63 -0.55 -9.02
N ASP A 66 -23.54 -0.49 -9.97
CA ASP A 66 -23.21 -0.43 -11.39
C ASP A 66 -24.19 0.53 -12.07
N ARG A 67 -23.69 1.73 -12.40
CA ARG A 67 -24.48 2.77 -13.05
C ARG A 67 -23.67 3.50 -14.14
N PRO A 68 -24.32 3.96 -15.23
CA PRO A 68 -25.66 3.52 -15.63
C PRO A 68 -25.68 2.00 -15.84
N VAL A 69 -26.84 1.38 -15.63
CA VAL A 69 -26.98 -0.06 -15.86
C VAL A 69 -26.63 -0.31 -17.33
N SER A 70 -25.70 -1.23 -17.58
CA SER A 70 -25.36 -1.62 -18.96
C SER A 70 -26.54 -2.34 -19.60
N ASP A 71 -26.92 -1.94 -20.82
CA ASP A 71 -27.93 -2.62 -21.63
C ASP A 71 -27.38 -3.93 -22.25
N GLY A 72 -26.07 -4.16 -22.15
CA GLY A 72 -25.38 -5.33 -22.69
C GLY A 72 -25.18 -6.46 -21.67
N PRO A 73 -24.47 -7.55 -22.06
CA PRO A 73 -24.08 -8.61 -21.14
C PRO A 73 -23.26 -8.02 -19.98
N ASP A 74 -23.72 -8.28 -18.76
CA ASP A 74 -23.02 -7.90 -17.55
C ASP A 74 -22.12 -9.08 -17.12
N PRO A 75 -20.79 -8.97 -17.24
CA PRO A 75 -19.89 -10.07 -16.94
C PRO A 75 -19.85 -10.42 -15.45
N PHE A 76 -20.41 -9.58 -14.57
CA PHE A 76 -20.44 -9.82 -13.11
C PHE A 76 -21.76 -10.41 -12.64
N ARG A 77 -22.80 -10.39 -13.48
CA ARG A 77 -24.13 -10.90 -13.14
C ARG A 77 -24.10 -12.40 -12.91
N ASP A 78 -24.67 -12.82 -11.78
CA ASP A 78 -24.77 -14.22 -11.36
C ASP A 78 -23.41 -14.93 -11.26
N GLN A 79 -22.31 -14.17 -11.12
CA GLN A 79 -20.96 -14.71 -10.94
C GLN A 79 -20.54 -14.64 -9.47
N THR A 80 -19.79 -15.65 -9.04
CA THR A 80 -19.05 -15.57 -7.77
C THR A 80 -17.88 -14.60 -7.96
N LEU A 81 -17.80 -13.59 -7.10
CA LEU A 81 -16.73 -12.60 -7.12
C LEU A 81 -15.77 -12.91 -5.98
N THR A 82 -14.49 -13.13 -6.28
CA THR A 82 -13.49 -13.38 -5.23
C THR A 82 -12.28 -12.49 -5.42
N MET A 83 -11.80 -11.89 -4.33
CA MET A 83 -10.47 -11.28 -4.30
C MET A 83 -9.52 -12.13 -3.46
N HIS A 84 -8.24 -12.12 -3.80
CA HIS A 84 -7.18 -12.73 -3.00
C HIS A 84 -6.03 -11.74 -2.89
N VAL A 85 -5.66 -11.32 -1.69
CA VAL A 85 -4.46 -10.48 -1.49
C VAL A 85 -3.26 -11.43 -1.47
N ARG A 86 -2.74 -11.78 -2.65
CA ARG A 86 -1.92 -12.98 -2.86
C ARG A 86 -0.43 -12.77 -2.61
N GLU A 87 0.16 -11.72 -3.19
CA GLU A 87 1.58 -11.44 -3.09
C GLU A 87 1.78 -10.07 -2.48
N CYS A 88 2.60 -9.98 -1.44
CA CYS A 88 2.88 -8.72 -0.75
C CYS A 88 4.36 -8.59 -0.47
N SER A 89 4.87 -7.39 -0.70
CA SER A 89 6.21 -6.95 -0.33
C SER A 89 6.11 -5.55 0.26
N ASP A 90 7.24 -5.02 0.73
CA ASP A 90 7.31 -3.64 1.19
C ASP A 90 6.93 -2.62 0.11
N ARG A 91 6.97 -3.00 -1.17
CA ARG A 91 6.79 -2.09 -2.30
C ARG A 91 5.61 -2.39 -3.21
N GLU A 92 5.17 -3.63 -3.31
CA GLU A 92 4.09 -4.06 -4.20
C GLU A 92 3.17 -5.07 -3.52
N ILE A 93 1.87 -4.92 -3.77
CA ILE A 93 0.81 -5.86 -3.39
C ILE A 93 0.04 -6.25 -4.67
N ARG A 94 -0.14 -7.54 -4.90
CA ARG A 94 -0.89 -8.08 -6.04
C ARG A 94 -2.15 -8.78 -5.56
N ILE A 95 -3.28 -8.34 -6.08
CA ILE A 95 -4.62 -8.75 -5.66
C ILE A 95 -5.38 -9.33 -6.86
N PRO A 96 -5.30 -10.64 -7.13
CA PRO A 96 -6.18 -11.31 -8.07
C PRO A 96 -7.66 -11.03 -7.76
N PHE A 97 -8.42 -10.72 -8.81
CA PHE A 97 -9.86 -10.54 -8.78
C PHE A 97 -10.53 -11.45 -9.82
N ASN A 98 -11.19 -12.49 -9.33
CA ASN A 98 -11.82 -13.50 -10.18
C ASN A 98 -13.32 -13.24 -10.30
N VAL A 99 -13.86 -13.56 -11.47
CA VAL A 99 -15.27 -13.45 -11.80
C VAL A 99 -15.73 -14.79 -12.36
N GLY A 100 -16.37 -15.60 -11.51
CA GLY A 100 -16.57 -17.02 -11.80
C GLY A 100 -15.23 -17.69 -12.08
N ASP A 101 -15.14 -18.37 -13.23
CA ASP A 101 -13.94 -19.07 -13.70
C ASP A 101 -12.99 -18.18 -14.53
N ASN A 102 -13.25 -16.87 -14.59
CA ASN A 102 -12.36 -15.92 -15.24
C ASN A 102 -11.30 -15.40 -14.26
N TYR A 103 -10.07 -15.86 -14.45
CA TYR A 103 -8.90 -15.55 -13.61
C TYR A 103 -7.95 -14.52 -14.25
N SER A 104 -8.44 -13.70 -15.18
CA SER A 104 -7.61 -12.79 -15.99
C SER A 104 -7.06 -11.58 -15.24
N ARG A 105 -7.66 -11.18 -14.11
CA ARG A 105 -7.47 -9.83 -13.56
C ARG A 105 -6.69 -9.83 -12.26
N THR A 106 -5.65 -9.00 -12.20
CA THR A 106 -4.92 -8.70 -10.97
C THR A 106 -4.79 -7.20 -10.79
N TRP A 107 -5.23 -6.68 -9.64
CA TRP A 107 -4.87 -5.33 -9.21
C TRP A 107 -3.46 -5.32 -8.64
N VAL A 108 -2.61 -4.46 -9.15
CA VAL A 108 -1.22 -4.29 -8.73
C VAL A 108 -1.09 -2.93 -8.08
N LEU A 109 -0.94 -2.91 -6.76
CA LEU A 109 -0.72 -1.69 -6.00
C LEU A 109 0.77 -1.55 -5.67
N THR A 110 1.40 -0.49 -6.15
CA THR A 110 2.83 -0.23 -5.97
C THR A 110 3.05 1.09 -5.22
N ARG A 111 3.96 1.11 -4.25
CA ARG A 111 4.50 2.36 -3.70
C ARG A 111 5.40 3.03 -4.71
N THR A 112 5.21 4.32 -4.97
CA THR A 112 6.09 5.13 -5.82
C THR A 112 6.98 6.02 -4.94
N GLY A 113 7.71 6.96 -5.54
CA GLY A 113 8.44 7.98 -4.75
C GLY A 113 7.50 9.05 -4.19
N ASP A 114 6.38 9.29 -4.87
CA ASP A 114 5.50 10.44 -4.65
C ASP A 114 4.07 10.02 -4.22
N GLY A 115 3.83 8.71 -4.08
CA GLY A 115 2.59 8.18 -3.53
C GLY A 115 2.35 6.71 -3.87
N LEU A 116 1.16 6.38 -4.35
CA LEU A 116 0.76 5.03 -4.73
C LEU A 116 0.32 4.96 -6.19
N ARG A 117 0.55 3.81 -6.82
CA ARG A 117 0.10 3.50 -8.18
C ARG A 117 -0.74 2.25 -8.17
N LEU A 118 -1.88 2.29 -8.86
CA LEU A 118 -2.74 1.15 -9.11
C LEU A 118 -2.68 0.79 -10.59
N LYS A 119 -2.34 -0.45 -10.91
CA LYS A 119 -2.39 -1.02 -12.27
C LYS A 119 -3.28 -2.25 -12.32
N HIS A 120 -3.84 -2.51 -13.50
CA HIS A 120 -4.64 -3.68 -13.83
C HIS A 120 -3.82 -4.58 -14.74
N ASP A 121 -3.25 -5.64 -14.17
CA ASP A 121 -2.58 -6.67 -14.95
C ASP A 121 -3.64 -7.66 -15.45
N HIS A 122 -3.93 -7.59 -16.74
CA HIS A 122 -4.82 -8.46 -17.47
C HIS A 122 -4.04 -9.47 -18.30
N ARG A 123 -4.43 -10.74 -18.18
CA ARG A 123 -3.84 -11.87 -18.89
C ARG A 123 -4.88 -12.63 -19.70
N LEU A 124 -4.42 -13.22 -20.80
CA LEU A 124 -5.15 -14.24 -21.53
C LEU A 124 -5.09 -15.57 -20.77
N GLU A 125 -5.92 -16.54 -21.16
CA GLU A 125 -5.98 -17.88 -20.52
C GLU A 125 -4.64 -18.62 -20.54
N ASP A 126 -3.83 -18.38 -21.57
CA ASP A 126 -2.49 -18.95 -21.69
C ASP A 126 -1.43 -18.24 -20.83
N GLY A 127 -1.82 -17.18 -20.10
CA GLY A 127 -0.97 -16.39 -19.22
C GLY A 127 -0.20 -15.26 -19.91
N SER A 128 -0.32 -15.10 -21.24
CA SER A 128 0.26 -13.97 -21.95
C SER A 128 -0.51 -12.66 -21.68
N ASP A 129 0.13 -11.53 -21.99
CA ASP A 129 -0.43 -10.20 -21.76
C ASP A 129 -1.68 -9.96 -22.64
N ASP A 130 -2.77 -9.49 -22.04
CA ASP A 130 -3.88 -8.91 -22.80
C ASP A 130 -3.43 -7.60 -23.49
N PRO A 131 -3.89 -7.28 -24.72
CA PRO A 131 -3.55 -6.02 -25.38
C PRO A 131 -3.88 -4.76 -24.56
N VAL A 132 -4.92 -4.84 -23.71
CA VAL A 132 -5.39 -3.81 -22.80
C VAL A 132 -5.02 -4.20 -21.36
N THR A 133 -3.72 -4.19 -21.08
CA THR A 133 -3.16 -4.52 -19.76
C THR A 133 -2.31 -3.37 -19.19
N MET A 134 -1.96 -3.47 -17.92
CA MET A 134 -1.16 -2.51 -17.15
C MET A 134 -1.69 -1.08 -17.17
N TYR A 135 -3.00 -0.92 -17.35
CA TYR A 135 -3.69 0.36 -17.26
C TYR A 135 -4.05 0.70 -15.82
N GLY A 136 -4.21 1.98 -15.51
CA GLY A 136 -4.54 2.44 -14.16
C GLY A 136 -4.10 3.87 -13.94
N GLY A 137 -3.70 4.18 -12.72
CA GLY A 137 -3.45 5.56 -12.30
C GLY A 137 -2.51 5.67 -11.11
N GLU A 138 -2.17 6.92 -10.79
CA GLU A 138 -1.34 7.28 -9.64
C GLU A 138 -2.13 8.23 -8.73
N THR A 139 -1.86 8.19 -7.44
CA THR A 139 -2.51 9.09 -6.47
C THR A 139 -2.18 10.54 -6.78
N ALA A 140 -3.20 11.38 -6.91
CA ALA A 140 -3.04 12.83 -7.12
C ALA A 140 -3.02 13.64 -5.81
N ASN A 141 -3.37 13.02 -4.68
CA ASN A 141 -3.38 13.61 -3.35
C ASN A 141 -3.12 12.53 -2.29
N PRO A 142 -2.83 12.92 -1.02
CA PRO A 142 -2.53 11.94 0.04
C PRO A 142 -3.67 10.97 0.39
N GLY A 143 -4.91 11.27 -0.01
CA GLY A 143 -6.09 10.48 0.34
C GLY A 143 -6.29 10.36 1.85
N SER A 144 -6.67 9.17 2.28
CA SER A 144 -6.80 8.81 3.70
C SER A 144 -6.23 7.42 3.95
N ALA A 145 -6.09 7.06 5.22
CA ALA A 145 -5.76 5.69 5.60
C ALA A 145 -6.80 4.66 5.12
N ASN A 146 -8.02 5.09 4.78
CA ASN A 146 -9.14 4.23 4.39
C ASN A 146 -9.45 4.28 2.89
N ARG A 147 -8.95 5.27 2.14
CA ARG A 147 -9.30 5.45 0.73
C ARG A 147 -8.18 6.13 -0.03
N GLN A 148 -7.86 5.59 -1.19
CA GLN A 148 -6.95 6.17 -2.17
C GLN A 148 -7.61 6.20 -3.54
N GLU A 149 -7.38 7.27 -4.29
CA GLU A 149 -7.92 7.49 -5.63
C GLU A 149 -6.78 7.59 -6.63
N PHE A 150 -6.99 7.02 -7.81
CA PHE A 150 -6.00 6.86 -8.86
C PHE A 150 -6.59 7.38 -10.17
N PRO A 151 -6.52 8.70 -10.44
CA PRO A 151 -6.84 9.23 -11.76
C PRO A 151 -5.96 8.59 -12.83
N VAL A 152 -6.55 8.36 -14.01
CA VAL A 152 -5.89 7.68 -15.12
C VAL A 152 -4.59 8.35 -15.55
N ASP A 153 -3.51 7.55 -15.59
CA ASP A 153 -2.18 8.04 -15.94
C ASP A 153 -1.98 8.17 -17.46
N SER A 154 -0.90 8.84 -17.84
CA SER A 154 -0.59 9.13 -19.25
C SER A 154 -0.34 7.87 -20.09
N PHE A 155 0.26 6.83 -19.51
CA PHE A 155 0.43 5.54 -20.17
C PHE A 155 -0.94 4.94 -20.54
N SER A 156 -1.86 4.94 -19.58
CA SER A 156 -3.19 4.36 -19.75
C SER A 156 -4.02 5.15 -20.74
N GLN A 157 -3.95 6.50 -20.70
CA GLN A 157 -4.61 7.35 -21.70
C GLN A 157 -4.12 7.06 -23.12
N ALA A 158 -2.79 6.98 -23.31
CA ALA A 158 -2.21 6.68 -24.61
C ALA A 158 -2.60 5.29 -25.12
N MET A 159 -2.64 4.30 -24.22
CA MET A 159 -3.10 2.96 -24.55
C MET A 159 -4.58 2.96 -24.94
N PHE A 160 -5.47 3.53 -24.11
CA PHE A 160 -6.89 3.54 -24.40
C PHE A 160 -7.21 4.24 -25.71
N THR A 161 -6.60 5.38 -26.01
CA THR A 161 -6.78 6.04 -27.32
C THR A 161 -6.30 5.17 -28.48
N ARG A 162 -5.17 4.47 -28.33
CA ARG A 162 -4.68 3.55 -29.39
C ARG A 162 -5.66 2.39 -29.63
N GLU A 163 -6.26 1.86 -28.56
CA GLU A 163 -7.21 0.74 -28.62
C GLU A 163 -8.67 1.18 -28.85
N GLY A 164 -8.93 2.47 -29.12
CA GLY A 164 -10.27 2.99 -29.42
C GLY A 164 -11.21 3.09 -28.22
N MET A 165 -10.65 3.19 -27.01
CA MET A 165 -11.34 3.22 -25.72
C MET A 165 -11.33 4.63 -25.09
N ASP A 166 -11.46 5.70 -25.88
CA ASP A 166 -11.27 7.10 -25.43
C ASP A 166 -12.12 7.50 -24.22
N VAL A 167 -13.30 6.89 -24.03
CA VAL A 167 -14.14 7.09 -22.83
C VAL A 167 -13.39 6.79 -21.54
N SER A 168 -12.37 5.93 -21.57
CA SER A 168 -11.58 5.54 -20.39
C SER A 168 -10.52 6.57 -20.01
N ASN A 169 -10.29 7.61 -20.83
CA ASN A 169 -9.28 8.64 -20.59
C ASN A 169 -9.63 9.61 -19.44
N THR A 170 -10.81 9.46 -18.86
CA THR A 170 -11.27 10.23 -17.69
C THR A 170 -11.59 9.33 -16.49
N ASN A 171 -11.19 8.06 -16.54
CA ASN A 171 -11.38 7.11 -15.44
C ASN A 171 -10.63 7.59 -14.18
N VAL A 172 -11.27 7.36 -13.05
CA VAL A 172 -10.67 7.46 -11.71
C VAL A 172 -11.00 6.17 -11.00
N TRP A 173 -9.97 5.43 -10.61
CA TRP A 173 -10.13 4.24 -9.78
C TRP A 173 -10.02 4.61 -8.31
N ALA A 174 -10.65 3.86 -7.43
CA ALA A 174 -10.40 3.97 -6.01
C ALA A 174 -10.38 2.60 -5.33
N ILE A 175 -9.63 2.53 -4.23
CA ILE A 175 -9.70 1.41 -3.30
C ILE A 175 -10.05 1.97 -1.92
N GLU A 176 -11.05 1.39 -1.29
CA GLU A 176 -11.44 1.67 0.09
C GLU A 176 -11.23 0.46 0.98
N ILE A 177 -10.83 0.71 2.22
CA ILE A 177 -10.65 -0.30 3.25
C ILE A 177 -11.30 0.20 4.53
N GLU A 178 -12.31 -0.52 4.96
CA GLU A 178 -12.82 -0.48 6.32
C GLU A 178 -12.29 -1.73 7.04
N PRO A 179 -11.26 -1.58 7.89
CA PRO A 179 -10.63 -2.71 8.57
C PRO A 179 -11.68 -3.58 9.26
N GLU A 180 -11.51 -4.91 9.13
CA GLU A 180 -12.40 -5.92 9.73
C GLU A 180 -13.86 -5.82 9.28
N LYS A 181 -14.14 -5.13 8.17
CA LYS A 181 -15.50 -4.97 7.64
C LYS A 181 -15.57 -5.20 6.13
N GLN A 182 -14.93 -4.34 5.34
CA GLN A 182 -15.02 -4.44 3.88
C GLN A 182 -13.83 -3.83 3.15
N PHE A 183 -13.52 -4.41 1.99
CA PHE A 183 -12.70 -3.81 0.94
C PHE A 183 -13.61 -3.42 -0.21
N VAL A 184 -13.41 -2.25 -0.82
CA VAL A 184 -14.16 -1.83 -2.00
C VAL A 184 -13.20 -1.41 -3.10
N TYR A 185 -13.42 -1.94 -4.29
CA TYR A 185 -12.84 -1.40 -5.52
C TYR A 185 -13.88 -0.56 -6.25
N GLU A 186 -13.46 0.55 -6.81
CA GLU A 186 -14.30 1.51 -7.52
C GLU A 186 -13.69 1.91 -8.88
N LEU A 187 -14.56 2.07 -9.87
CA LEU A 187 -14.29 2.79 -11.12
C LEU A 187 -15.35 3.88 -11.29
N ALA A 188 -14.91 5.13 -11.29
CA ALA A 188 -15.69 6.29 -11.68
C ALA A 188 -15.15 6.88 -12.98
N ARG A 189 -15.97 7.66 -13.70
CA ARG A 189 -15.51 8.42 -14.87
C ARG A 189 -15.89 9.89 -14.75
N THR A 190 -14.91 10.76 -14.83
CA THR A 190 -15.13 12.20 -14.67
C THR A 190 -15.93 12.74 -15.84
N GLY A 191 -16.98 13.51 -15.55
CA GLY A 191 -17.86 14.12 -16.56
C GLY A 191 -18.96 13.20 -17.09
N GLU A 192 -19.03 11.96 -16.62
CA GLU A 192 -20.06 10.99 -16.98
C GLU A 192 -20.71 10.39 -15.72
N ASP A 193 -21.86 9.72 -15.86
CA ASP A 193 -22.56 9.07 -14.73
C ASP A 193 -22.00 7.68 -14.38
N ARG A 194 -20.82 7.33 -14.93
CA ARG A 194 -20.23 6.00 -14.73
C ARG A 194 -19.73 5.84 -13.29
N MET A 195 -20.28 4.86 -12.58
CA MET A 195 -19.82 4.40 -11.28
C MET A 195 -20.01 2.89 -11.17
N PHE A 196 -18.92 2.18 -10.92
CA PHE A 196 -18.89 0.75 -10.64
C PHE A 196 -18.19 0.50 -9.32
N ARG A 197 -18.80 -0.27 -8.43
CA ARG A 197 -18.23 -0.62 -7.13
C ARG A 197 -18.44 -2.10 -6.86
N VAL A 198 -17.37 -2.80 -6.48
CA VAL A 198 -17.41 -4.18 -5.99
C VAL A 198 -16.87 -4.18 -4.56
N GLY A 199 -17.64 -4.75 -3.65
CA GLY A 199 -17.28 -4.85 -2.23
C GLY A 199 -17.03 -6.29 -1.83
N PHE A 200 -16.04 -6.51 -0.98
CA PHE A 200 -15.64 -7.81 -0.45
C PHE A 200 -15.73 -7.81 1.07
N ASP A 201 -16.31 -8.87 1.64
CA ASP A 201 -16.58 -8.98 3.07
C ASP A 201 -15.33 -9.45 3.83
N LEU A 202 -14.66 -8.52 4.51
CA LEU A 202 -13.43 -8.80 5.25
C LEU A 202 -13.66 -9.59 6.55
N THR A 203 -14.92 -9.78 6.97
CA THR A 203 -15.25 -10.53 8.19
C THR A 203 -15.21 -12.04 8.00
N ARG A 204 -15.27 -12.51 6.74
CA ARG A 204 -15.39 -13.93 6.38
C ARG A 204 -14.35 -14.31 5.32
N PRO A 205 -13.11 -14.64 5.74
CA PRO A 205 -12.13 -15.22 4.83
C PRO A 205 -12.66 -16.52 4.21
N ILE A 206 -12.39 -16.72 2.93
CA ILE A 206 -12.71 -17.96 2.20
C ILE A 206 -11.44 -18.76 1.92
N ALA A 207 -11.60 -20.00 1.44
CA ALA A 207 -10.49 -20.79 0.93
C ALA A 207 -9.78 -20.06 -0.24
N THR A 208 -8.47 -20.27 -0.36
CA THR A 208 -7.67 -19.67 -1.43
C THR A 208 -8.22 -20.07 -2.81
N PRO A 209 -8.62 -19.11 -3.66
CA PRO A 209 -9.10 -19.41 -5.01
C PRO A 209 -7.91 -19.84 -5.90
N PRO A 210 -8.19 -20.41 -7.09
CA PRO A 210 -7.16 -20.68 -8.08
C PRO A 210 -6.29 -19.45 -8.38
N ALA A 211 -5.04 -19.71 -8.75
CA ALA A 211 -4.10 -18.66 -9.14
C ALA A 211 -4.64 -17.88 -10.37
N PRO A 212 -4.33 -16.58 -10.49
CA PRO A 212 -4.61 -15.83 -11.71
C PRO A 212 -3.91 -16.48 -12.91
N TRP A 213 -4.44 -16.28 -14.12
CA TRP A 213 -3.73 -16.72 -15.32
C TRP A 213 -2.35 -16.06 -15.39
N GLY A 214 -1.32 -16.83 -15.77
CA GLY A 214 0.08 -16.39 -15.72
C GLY A 214 0.71 -16.37 -14.33
N GLY A 215 -0.02 -16.69 -13.26
CA GLY A 215 0.50 -16.84 -11.90
C GLY A 215 0.84 -18.29 -11.54
N GLU A 216 1.81 -18.48 -10.63
CA GLU A 216 2.14 -19.81 -10.13
C GLU A 216 1.03 -20.40 -9.26
N ALA A 217 0.70 -21.69 -9.47
CA ALA A 217 -0.22 -22.39 -8.58
C ALA A 217 0.38 -22.52 -7.18
N VAL A 218 -0.44 -22.30 -6.14
CA VAL A 218 -0.04 -22.66 -4.77
C VAL A 218 -0.14 -24.18 -4.69
N VAL A 219 0.99 -24.87 -4.74
CA VAL A 219 1.06 -26.30 -4.42
C VAL A 219 0.94 -26.45 -2.90
N GLU A 220 -0.27 -26.76 -2.41
CA GLU A 220 -0.43 -27.21 -1.03
C GLU A 220 0.36 -28.50 -0.84
N ALA A 221 1.39 -28.46 0.00
CA ALA A 221 2.16 -29.64 0.37
C ALA A 221 1.29 -30.55 1.26
N GLY A 222 0.49 -31.42 0.64
CA GLY A 222 -0.38 -32.32 1.40
C GLY A 222 -1.19 -33.29 0.55
N ASP A 223 -0.52 -34.23 -0.15
CA ASP A 223 -1.01 -35.62 -0.31
C ASP A 223 0.01 -36.51 -1.06
N ALA A 224 1.28 -36.42 -0.68
CA ALA A 224 2.31 -37.33 -1.17
C ALA A 224 2.52 -38.52 -0.21
N GLU A 225 1.46 -39.24 0.18
CA GLU A 225 1.63 -40.58 0.76
C GLU A 225 0.36 -41.44 0.65
N LYS A 226 0.10 -42.01 -0.53
CA LYS A 226 -0.58 -43.33 -0.67
C LYS A 226 -0.53 -43.86 -2.10
N SER A 227 0.63 -44.42 -2.46
CA SER A 227 0.68 -45.52 -3.43
C SER A 227 2.01 -46.25 -3.29
N GLY A 228 2.16 -46.96 -2.19
CA GLY A 228 3.22 -47.93 -1.99
C GLY A 228 2.67 -49.11 -1.20
N THR A 229 2.05 -50.06 -1.90
CA THR A 229 2.04 -51.51 -1.63
C THR A 229 1.05 -52.18 -2.56
N ALA A 230 1.57 -52.89 -3.56
CA ALA A 230 0.96 -54.09 -4.08
C ALA A 230 2.10 -54.99 -4.56
N ALA A 231 2.49 -55.92 -3.69
CA ALA A 231 3.18 -57.13 -4.08
C ALA A 231 2.12 -58.20 -4.33
N ASP A 232 2.12 -58.77 -5.53
CA ASP A 232 2.16 -60.22 -5.79
C ASP A 232 2.63 -60.44 -7.23
#